data_AF-A0A5R9M1A0-F1
#
_entry.id   AF-A0A5R9M1A0-F1
#
_cell.length_a   1.000
_cell.length_b   1.000
_cell.length_c   1.000
_cell.angle_alpha   90.00
_cell.angle_beta   90.00
_cell.angle_gamma   90.00
#
_symmetry.space_group_name_H-M   'P 1'
#
loop_
_entity.id
_entity.type
_entity.pdbx_description
1 polymer ?
#
loop_
_entity_poly.entity_id
_entity_poly.type
_entity_poly.pdbx_seq_one_letter_code
_entity_poly.pdbx_strand_id
1 'polypeptide(L)'
;MESRVFEHGDVHLRVDHGIFEVFRRNHIIGSYRSPLSWVKVRAEARKGGVTRLHFGNVEQLDEPIYASTTSSRRLLITVDLPTTDEPLYRAFFTELAHLSDRPIAS
;
A
#
# COMPACT_ATOMS: atom_id res chain seq x y z
N MET A 1 14.84 2.17 13.07
CA MET A 1 13.42 1.80 12.87
C MET A 1 13.36 0.29 12.83
N GLU A 2 12.54 -0.33 13.67
CA GLU A 2 12.37 -1.79 13.64
C GLU A 2 11.73 -2.22 12.33
N SER A 3 12.10 -3.40 11.83
CA SER A 3 11.49 -3.95 10.63
C SER A 3 10.01 -4.27 10.90
N ARG A 4 9.15 -3.92 9.94
CA ARG A 4 7.73 -4.27 9.96
C ARG A 4 7.42 -5.17 8.79
N VAL A 5 6.70 -6.25 9.05
CA VAL A 5 6.31 -7.22 8.04
C VAL A 5 4.81 -7.43 8.14
N PHE A 6 4.14 -7.46 6.99
CA PHE A 6 2.74 -7.83 6.86
C PHE A 6 2.62 -8.89 5.78
N GLU A 7 2.04 -10.03 6.13
CA GLU A 7 1.82 -11.16 5.24
C GLU A 7 0.34 -11.50 5.23
N HIS A 8 -0.26 -11.45 4.04
CA HIS A 8 -1.65 -11.85 3.86
C HIS A 8 -1.89 -12.40 2.46
N GLY A 9 -2.42 -13.61 2.37
CA GLY A 9 -2.60 -14.31 1.11
C GLY A 9 -1.27 -14.50 0.36
N ASP A 10 -1.19 -13.92 -0.83
CA ASP A 10 0.00 -13.97 -1.70
C ASP A 10 0.87 -12.70 -1.63
N VAL A 11 0.60 -11.80 -0.69
CA VAL A 11 1.30 -10.51 -0.54
C VAL A 11 2.19 -10.53 0.69
N HIS A 12 3.43 -10.11 0.50
CA HIS A 12 4.37 -9.81 1.57
C HIS A 12 4.79 -8.34 1.45
N LEU A 13 4.45 -7.55 2.45
CA LEU A 13 4.86 -6.15 2.59
C LEU A 13 5.92 -6.07 3.66
N ARG A 14 7.00 -5.33 3.39
CA ARG A 14 8.07 -5.12 4.35
C ARG A 14 8.45 -3.65 4.42
N VAL A 15 8.70 -3.17 5.63
CA VAL A 15 9.48 -1.95 5.88
C VAL A 15 10.74 -2.34 6.60
N ASP A 16 11.89 -1.98 6.05
CA ASP A 16 13.18 -2.14 6.70
C ASP A 16 14.09 -0.95 6.37
N HIS A 17 14.80 -0.41 7.36
CA HIS A 17 15.69 0.75 7.21
C HIS A 17 15.12 1.94 6.41
N GLY A 18 13.81 2.20 6.52
CA GLY A 18 13.15 3.30 5.82
C GLY A 18 12.67 2.97 4.41
N ILE A 19 12.87 1.74 3.95
CA ILE A 19 12.48 1.27 2.62
C ILE A 19 11.24 0.39 2.74
N PHE A 20 10.21 0.74 1.98
CA PHE A 20 9.01 -0.06 1.80
C PHE A 20 9.15 -0.96 0.57
N GLU A 21 8.72 -2.21 0.70
CA GLU A 21 8.83 -3.23 -0.34
C GLU A 21 7.53 -4.02 -0.47
N VAL A 22 7.13 -4.28 -1.72
CA VAL A 22 5.98 -5.14 -2.06
C VAL A 22 6.47 -6.36 -2.82
N PHE A 23 6.20 -7.54 -2.27
CA PHE A 23 6.42 -8.82 -2.93
C PHE A 23 5.09 -9.54 -3.12
N ARG A 24 4.93 -10.19 -4.28
CA ARG A 24 3.80 -11.08 -4.57
C ARG A 24 4.30 -12.45 -4.95
N ARG A 25 3.67 -13.49 -4.42
CA ARG A 25 4.02 -14.89 -4.70
C ARG A 25 3.77 -15.27 -6.17
N ASN A 26 2.70 -14.74 -6.77
CA ASN A 26 2.28 -15.00 -8.15
C ASN A 26 2.16 -13.67 -8.93
N HIS A 27 2.38 -13.69 -10.25
CA HIS A 27 2.45 -12.53 -11.17
C HIS A 27 3.74 -11.68 -11.08
N ILE A 28 4.88 -12.27 -11.47
CA ILE A 28 6.18 -11.59 -11.59
C ILE A 28 6.17 -10.61 -12.78
N ILE A 29 5.67 -9.40 -12.55
CA ILE A 29 6.14 -8.18 -13.23
C ILE A 29 6.35 -7.12 -12.12
N GLY A 30 7.59 -7.06 -11.63
CA GLY A 30 8.13 -6.00 -10.76
C GLY A 30 7.86 -6.13 -9.25
N SER A 31 8.91 -6.03 -8.45
CA SER A 31 8.84 -5.64 -7.02
C SER A 31 8.81 -4.11 -6.93
N TYR A 32 7.87 -3.54 -6.18
CA TYR A 32 7.89 -2.10 -5.88
C TYR A 32 8.73 -1.87 -4.63
N ARG A 33 9.72 -0.99 -4.74
CA ARG A 33 10.56 -0.54 -3.63
C ARG A 33 10.63 0.98 -3.65
N SER A 34 10.43 1.61 -2.50
CA SER A 34 10.50 3.07 -2.37
C SER A 34 10.79 3.46 -0.92
N PRO A 35 11.44 4.61 -0.66
CA PRO A 35 11.44 5.19 0.69
C PRO A 35 10.01 5.29 1.23
N LEU A 36 9.81 4.91 2.50
CA LEU A 36 8.50 4.92 3.15
C LEU A 36 7.83 6.31 3.07
N SER A 37 8.64 7.36 3.22
CA SER A 37 8.18 8.76 3.11
C SER A 37 7.58 9.10 1.74
N TRP A 38 7.89 8.33 0.70
CA TRP A 38 7.37 8.55 -0.64
C TRP A 38 6.16 7.68 -0.97
N VAL A 39 5.88 6.64 -0.20
CA VAL A 39 4.83 5.67 -0.56
C VAL A 39 3.44 6.31 -0.55
N LYS A 40 2.64 6.03 -1.57
CA LYS A 40 1.19 6.22 -1.53
C LYS A 40 0.47 4.97 -1.99
N VAL A 41 -0.63 4.67 -1.31
CA VAL A 41 -1.52 3.57 -1.58
C VAL A 41 -2.92 4.12 -1.79
N ARG A 42 -3.56 3.71 -2.88
CA ARG A 42 -4.93 4.09 -3.21
C ARG A 42 -5.80 2.85 -3.35
N ALA A 43 -6.84 2.76 -2.53
CA ALA A 43 -7.77 1.63 -2.53
C ALA A 43 -8.95 1.94 -3.46
N GLU A 44 -9.09 1.15 -4.52
CA GLU A 44 -10.17 1.28 -5.48
C GLU A 44 -11.11 0.08 -5.36
N ALA A 45 -12.35 0.33 -4.91
CA ALA A 45 -13.38 -0.68 -4.93
C ALA A 45 -13.73 -1.07 -6.38
N ARG A 46 -13.70 -2.36 -6.68
CA ARG A 46 -14.05 -2.92 -7.98
C ARG A 46 -15.32 -3.77 -7.87
N LYS A 47 -15.93 -4.05 -9.02
CA LYS A 47 -17.08 -4.99 -9.09
C LYS A 47 -16.62 -6.39 -8.66
N GLY A 48 -17.54 -7.16 -8.09
CA GLY A 48 -17.30 -8.54 -7.69
C GLY A 48 -16.66 -8.72 -6.32
N GLY A 49 -16.75 -7.73 -5.42
CA GLY A 49 -16.20 -7.85 -4.05
C GLY A 49 -14.68 -7.83 -4.00
N VAL A 50 -14.04 -7.18 -4.97
CA VAL A 50 -12.59 -7.02 -5.05
C VAL A 50 -12.25 -5.57 -4.77
N THR A 51 -11.19 -5.35 -4.01
CA THR A 51 -10.54 -4.05 -3.90
C THR A 51 -9.17 -4.14 -4.56
N ARG A 52 -8.85 -3.17 -5.41
CA ARG A 52 -7.52 -3.04 -6.01
C ARG A 52 -6.76 -1.96 -5.25
N LEU A 53 -5.68 -2.35 -4.59
CA LEU A 53 -4.70 -1.42 -4.05
C LEU A 53 -3.74 -1.02 -5.15
N HIS A 54 -3.52 0.27 -5.28
CA HIS A 54 -2.58 0.85 -6.22
C HIS A 54 -1.45 1.52 -5.44
N PHE A 55 -0.21 1.15 -5.72
CA PHE A 55 0.95 1.68 -5.02
C PHE A 55 1.76 2.56 -5.96
N GLY A 56 2.29 3.65 -5.43
CA GLY A 56 3.22 4.51 -6.16
C GLY A 56 3.81 5.55 -5.24
N ASN A 57 4.35 6.61 -5.82
CA ASN A 57 4.98 7.68 -5.05
C ASN A 57 4.08 8.89 -4.92
N VAL A 58 4.13 9.56 -3.77
CA VAL A 58 3.56 10.90 -3.57
C VAL A 58 4.22 11.91 -4.50
N GLU A 59 3.46 12.93 -4.85
CA GLU A 59 3.96 14.16 -5.47
C GLU A 59 4.30 15.18 -4.37
N GLN A 60 3.58 15.16 -3.24
CA GLN A 60 3.81 16.02 -2.08
C GLN A 60 3.94 15.18 -0.80
N LEU A 61 4.89 15.53 0.08
CA LEU A 61 5.24 14.70 1.25
C LEU A 61 4.13 14.63 2.32
N ASP A 62 3.21 15.59 2.33
CA ASP A 62 2.04 15.66 3.23
C ASP A 62 0.83 14.84 2.74
N GLU A 63 0.91 14.24 1.55
CA GLU A 63 -0.15 13.36 1.05
C GLU A 63 -0.38 12.17 2.00
N PRO A 64 -1.63 11.73 2.18
CA PRO A 64 -1.93 10.53 2.94
C PRO A 64 -1.27 9.28 2.35
N ILE A 65 -0.69 8.45 3.22
CA ILE A 65 -0.08 7.18 2.80
C ILE A 65 -1.14 6.22 2.23
N TYR A 66 -2.36 6.25 2.78
CA TYR A 66 -3.48 5.42 2.35
C TYR A 66 -4.74 6.26 2.19
N ALA A 67 -5.47 6.05 1.09
CA ALA A 67 -6.73 6.72 0.81
C ALA A 67 -7.58 5.90 -0.16
N SER A 68 -8.90 6.06 -0.10
CA SER A 68 -9.82 5.53 -1.12
C SER A 68 -9.69 6.31 -2.43
N THR A 69 -9.95 5.67 -3.58
CA THR A 69 -10.01 6.35 -4.88
C THR A 69 -11.10 5.78 -5.78
N THR A 70 -11.64 6.63 -6.65
CA THR A 70 -12.53 6.25 -7.77
C THR A 70 -11.79 6.14 -9.10
N SER A 71 -10.50 6.53 -9.13
CA SER A 71 -9.64 6.50 -10.31
C SER A 71 -8.17 6.52 -9.90
N SER A 72 -7.40 5.53 -10.34
CA SER A 72 -5.94 5.55 -10.23
C SER A 72 -5.31 5.61 -11.62
N ARG A 73 -4.87 6.81 -12.01
CA ARG A 73 -3.95 6.92 -13.15
C ARG A 73 -2.51 6.78 -12.63
N ARG A 74 -1.73 5.92 -13.30
CA ARG A 74 -0.25 5.85 -13.22
C ARG A 74 0.33 5.44 -11.86
N LEU A 75 -0.20 4.41 -11.24
CA LEU A 75 0.45 3.79 -10.08
C LEU A 75 1.25 2.56 -10.53
N LEU A 76 2.40 2.35 -9.87
CA LEU A 76 3.51 1.53 -10.36
C LEU A 76 3.25 0.03 -10.21
N ILE A 77 2.56 -0.36 -9.14
CA ILE A 77 2.13 -1.74 -8.91
C ILE A 77 0.71 -1.75 -8.37
N THR A 78 -0.02 -2.82 -8.67
CA THR A 78 -1.36 -3.05 -8.13
C THR A 78 -1.43 -4.38 -7.39
N VAL A 79 -2.28 -4.48 -6.37
CA VAL A 79 -2.60 -5.71 -5.64
C VAL A 79 -4.11 -5.83 -5.61
N ASP A 80 -4.64 -6.96 -6.07
CA ASP A 80 -6.07 -7.28 -5.95
C ASP A 80 -6.29 -8.14 -4.72
N LEU A 81 -7.32 -7.80 -3.93
CA LEU A 81 -7.69 -8.50 -2.70
C LEU A 81 -9.21 -8.56 -2.53
N PRO A 82 -9.74 -9.54 -1.78
CA PRO A 82 -11.14 -9.53 -1.35
C PRO A 82 -11.44 -8.25 -0.57
N THR A 83 -12.54 -7.57 -0.86
CA THR A 83 -12.91 -6.31 -0.15
C THR A 83 -13.01 -6.49 1.36
N THR A 84 -13.32 -7.70 1.84
CA THR A 84 -13.32 -8.04 3.27
C THR A 84 -11.96 -7.90 3.94
N ASP A 85 -10.88 -7.95 3.17
CA ASP A 85 -9.51 -7.90 3.67
C ASP A 85 -8.96 -6.48 3.67
N GLU A 86 -9.59 -5.53 2.96
CA GLU A 86 -9.16 -4.12 2.90
C GLU A 86 -8.91 -3.51 4.29
N PRO A 87 -9.73 -3.76 5.32
CA PRO A 87 -9.49 -3.22 6.66
C PRO A 87 -8.16 -3.69 7.27
N LEU A 88 -7.70 -4.91 6.97
CA LEU A 88 -6.41 -5.42 7.46
C LEU A 88 -5.24 -4.65 6.85
N TYR A 89 -5.33 -4.36 5.55
CA TYR A 89 -4.32 -3.56 4.86
C TYR A 89 -4.34 -2.12 5.34
N ARG A 90 -5.53 -1.52 5.52
CA ARG A 90 -5.67 -0.17 6.08
C ARG A 90 -5.06 -0.07 7.47
N ALA A 91 -5.28 -1.06 8.33
CA ALA A 91 -4.67 -1.10 9.67
C ALA A 91 -3.13 -1.07 9.59
N PHE A 92 -2.54 -1.92 8.73
CA PHE A 92 -1.10 -1.92 8.50
C PHE A 92 -0.58 -0.57 7.99
N PHE A 93 -1.24 0.06 7.01
CA PHE A 93 -0.83 1.38 6.53
C PHE A 93 -1.07 2.50 7.55
N THR A 94 -2.01 2.33 8.47
CA THR A 94 -2.21 3.25 9.61
C THR A 94 -0.99 3.22 10.53
N GLU A 95 -0.45 2.03 10.82
CA GLU A 95 0.79 1.89 11.60
C GLU A 95 1.97 2.55 10.87
N LEU A 96 2.09 2.35 9.55
CA LEU A 96 3.14 2.98 8.75
C LEU A 96 3.00 4.50 8.65
N ALA A 97 1.78 5.02 8.68
CA ALA A 97 1.49 6.45 8.71
C ALA A 97 2.10 7.08 9.98
N HIS A 98 1.87 6.48 11.14
CA HIS A 98 2.46 6.92 12.40
C HIS A 98 3.99 6.88 12.40
N LEU A 99 4.59 5.85 11.80
CA LEU A 99 6.06 5.73 11.72
C LEU A 99 6.71 6.75 10.77
N SER A 100 5.94 7.30 9.82
CA SER A 100 6.43 8.25 8.82
C SER A 100 5.96 9.68 9.06
N ASP A 101 5.25 9.93 10.17
CA ASP A 101 4.60 11.22 10.48
C ASP A 101 3.71 11.73 9.34
N ARG A 102 2.91 10.82 8.78
CA ARG A 102 2.03 11.10 7.63
C ARG A 102 0.57 10.86 7.98
N PRO A 103 -0.36 11.61 7.35
CA PRO A 103 -1.78 11.41 7.58
C PRO A 103 -2.30 10.12 6.94
N ILE A 104 -3.44 9.65 7.45
CA ILE A 104 -4.29 8.67 6.77
C ILE A 104 -5.60 9.36 6.37
N ALA A 105 -6.09 9.10 5.17
CA ALA A 105 -7.41 9.59 4.76
C ALA A 105 -8.49 8.59 5.16
N SER A 106 -9.64 9.11 5.59
CA SER A 106 -10.85 8.34 5.89
C SER A 106 -11.32 7.55 4.67
#